data_AF-A0AAD5EP23-F1
#
_entry.id   AF-A0AAD5EP23-F1
#
_cell.length_a   1.000
_cell.length_b   1.000
_cell.length_c   1.000
_cell.angle_alpha   90.00
_cell.angle_beta   90.00
_cell.angle_gamma   90.00
#
_symmetry.space_group_name_H-M   'P 1'
#
loop_
_entity.id
_entity.type
_entity.pdbx_description
1 polymer ?
#
loop_
_entity_poly.entity_id
_entity_poly.type
_entity_poly.pdbx_seq_one_letter_code
_entity_poly.pdbx_strand_id
1 'polypeptide(L)'
;MDTSRCIPWVKSQKPRPHNSNTDDVLPVHSSDDRSLYRKVLLSWTLRFDNFLDPEMLQNSLSLLLKTGNWRKLGGRLRQTLVLHIPKEFTPERPAVRFSH
;
A
#
# COMPACT_ATOMS: atom_id res chain seq x y z
N MET A 1 20.80 -20.79 -8.97
CA MET A 1 21.30 -19.48 -9.44
C MET A 1 20.41 -18.42 -8.81
N ASP A 2 20.92 -17.83 -7.73
CA ASP A 2 20.21 -16.90 -6.86
C ASP A 2 20.34 -15.47 -7.42
N THR A 3 19.21 -14.87 -7.79
CA THR A 3 19.15 -13.49 -8.31
C THR A 3 18.85 -12.48 -7.20
N SER A 4 19.45 -12.66 -6.03
CA SER A 4 19.49 -11.64 -4.98
C SER A 4 20.46 -10.51 -5.34
N ARG A 5 20.11 -9.70 -6.33
CA ARG A 5 20.66 -8.33 -6.46
C ARG A 5 19.81 -7.41 -5.60
N CYS A 6 20.19 -7.31 -4.33
CA CYS A 6 19.70 -6.29 -3.42
C CYS A 6 20.08 -4.91 -3.96
N ILE A 7 19.07 -4.10 -4.25
CA ILE A 7 19.23 -2.69 -4.54
C ILE A 7 19.78 -2.00 -3.26
N PRO A 8 20.93 -1.30 -3.28
CA PRO A 8 21.66 -0.90 -2.07
C PRO A 8 20.91 0.04 -1.11
N TRP A 9 19.82 0.66 -1.57
CA TRP A 9 19.01 1.63 -0.81
C TRP A 9 17.67 1.07 -0.30
N VAL A 10 17.33 -0.18 -0.61
CA VAL A 10 16.11 -0.81 -0.05
C VAL A 10 16.43 -1.37 1.32
N LYS A 11 16.31 -0.53 2.35
CA LYS A 11 16.37 -0.99 3.75
C LYS A 11 15.30 -2.06 3.96
N SER A 12 15.71 -3.27 4.33
CA SER A 12 14.79 -4.36 4.70
C SER A 12 13.87 -3.87 5.82
N GLN A 13 12.58 -3.69 5.51
CA GLN A 13 11.62 -3.28 6.53
C GLN A 13 11.36 -4.47 7.45
N LYS A 14 11.69 -4.34 8.74
CA LYS A 14 11.22 -5.30 9.75
C LYS A 14 9.71 -5.48 9.59
N PRO A 15 9.19 -6.73 9.59
CA PRO A 15 7.76 -6.95 9.51
C PRO A 15 7.10 -6.22 10.67
N ARG A 16 6.24 -5.24 10.34
CA ARG A 16 5.56 -4.44 11.37
C ARG A 16 4.72 -5.38 12.23
N PRO A 17 4.74 -5.21 13.57
CA PRO A 17 3.95 -6.03 14.47
C PRO A 17 2.48 -5.94 14.05
N HIS A 18 1.89 -7.11 13.84
CA HIS A 18 0.47 -7.26 13.55
C HIS A 18 -0.28 -7.04 14.86
N ASN A 19 -1.10 -5.99 14.92
CA ASN A 19 -2.02 -5.78 16.02
C ASN A 19 -3.43 -5.98 15.49
N SER A 20 -4.01 -7.17 15.69
CA SER A 20 -5.39 -7.48 15.28
C SER A 20 -6.41 -6.49 15.86
N ASN A 21 -6.09 -5.86 16.98
CA ASN A 21 -7.01 -4.94 17.65
C ASN A 21 -7.06 -3.56 16.97
N THR A 22 -6.00 -3.15 16.26
CA THR A 22 -5.91 -1.84 15.60
C THR A 22 -6.22 -1.87 14.12
N ASP A 23 -6.47 -3.07 13.57
CA ASP A 23 -6.64 -3.28 12.13
C ASP A 23 -8.01 -3.89 11.85
N ASP A 24 -8.63 -3.45 10.76
CA ASP A 24 -9.71 -4.20 10.14
C ASP A 24 -9.09 -5.29 9.26
N VAL A 25 -9.55 -6.51 9.45
CA VAL A 25 -9.02 -7.71 8.78
C VAL A 25 -10.05 -8.13 7.75
N LEU A 26 -9.73 -7.95 6.47
CA LEU A 26 -10.62 -8.31 5.37
C LEU A 26 -10.06 -9.51 4.59
N PRO A 27 -10.85 -10.57 4.39
CA PRO A 27 -10.47 -11.62 3.46
C PRO A 27 -10.50 -11.07 2.03
N VAL A 28 -9.50 -11.44 1.23
CA VAL A 28 -9.52 -11.21 -0.21
C VAL A 28 -10.49 -12.21 -0.86
N HIS A 29 -11.18 -11.77 -1.91
CA HIS A 29 -12.12 -12.63 -2.62
C HIS A 29 -11.38 -13.75 -3.37
N SER A 30 -11.98 -14.94 -3.46
CA SER A 30 -11.35 -16.11 -4.11
C SER A 30 -11.01 -15.89 -5.58
N SER A 31 -11.77 -15.04 -6.28
CA SER A 31 -11.48 -14.67 -7.68
C SER A 31 -10.21 -13.82 -7.82
N ASP A 32 -9.81 -13.10 -6.78
CA ASP A 32 -8.58 -12.30 -6.76
C ASP A 32 -7.37 -13.17 -6.35
N ASP A 33 -7.59 -14.36 -5.77
CA ASP A 33 -6.54 -15.36 -5.50
C ASP A 33 -6.14 -16.12 -6.78
N ARG A 34 -5.61 -15.39 -7.76
CA ARG A 34 -4.99 -16.02 -8.92
C ARG A 34 -3.48 -15.82 -8.86
N SER A 35 -2.76 -16.89 -9.20
CA SER A 35 -1.29 -16.89 -9.28
C SER A 35 -0.73 -15.77 -10.16
N LEU A 36 -1.48 -15.35 -11.18
CA LEU A 36 -1.18 -14.19 -12.03
C LEU A 36 -1.15 -12.89 -11.22
N TYR A 37 -2.21 -12.59 -10.47
CA TYR A 37 -2.33 -11.32 -9.73
C TYR A 37 -1.32 -11.21 -8.59
N ARG A 38 -0.89 -12.34 -8.01
CA ARG A 38 0.19 -12.37 -7.00
C ARG A 38 1.55 -11.92 -7.53
N LYS A 39 1.76 -11.91 -8.86
CA LYS A 39 3.04 -11.60 -9.52
C LYS A 39 2.99 -10.34 -10.39
N VAL A 40 1.86 -9.63 -10.42
CA VAL A 40 1.68 -8.45 -11.26
C VAL A 40 1.63 -7.21 -10.37
N LEU A 41 2.46 -6.22 -10.72
CA LEU A 41 2.33 -4.86 -10.21
C LEU A 41 1.78 -3.99 -11.34
N LEU A 42 0.56 -3.48 -11.16
CA LEU A 42 -0.01 -2.53 -12.10
C LEU A 42 0.66 -1.16 -11.90
N SER A 43 1.29 -0.65 -12.95
CA SER A 43 1.94 0.66 -12.95
C SER A 43 1.40 1.50 -14.09
N TRP A 44 0.92 2.70 -13.77
CA TRP A 44 0.47 3.69 -14.74
C TRP A 44 1.30 4.97 -14.60
N THR A 45 1.65 5.56 -15.73
CA THR A 45 2.34 6.86 -15.79
C THR A 45 1.43 7.86 -16.47
N LEU A 46 1.20 8.99 -15.83
CA LEU A 46 0.39 10.08 -16.36
C LEU A 46 1.28 11.30 -16.56
N ARG A 47 1.05 12.03 -17.66
CA ARG A 47 1.71 13.30 -17.95
C ARG A 47 0.70 14.43 -17.78
N PHE A 48 1.11 15.47 -17.07
CA PHE A 48 0.37 16.72 -16.94
C PHE A 48 1.20 17.83 -17.57
N ASP A 49 0.59 18.68 -18.40
CA ASP A 49 1.32 19.77 -19.05
C ASP A 49 1.50 21.00 -18.12
N ASN A 50 0.73 21.05 -17.02
CA ASN A 50 0.80 22.11 -16.02
C ASN A 50 1.51 21.65 -14.74
N PHE A 51 1.93 22.61 -13.91
CA PHE A 51 2.55 22.34 -12.62
C PHE A 51 1.65 21.48 -11.72
N LEU A 52 2.27 20.47 -11.13
CA LEU A 52 1.63 19.51 -10.24
C LEU A 52 2.19 19.72 -8.83
N ASP A 53 1.33 20.16 -7.92
CA ASP A 53 1.71 20.36 -6.52
C ASP A 53 1.84 18.99 -5.80
N PRO A 54 3.05 18.59 -5.38
CA PRO A 54 3.27 17.30 -4.74
C PRO A 54 2.55 17.17 -3.39
N GLU A 55 2.44 18.26 -2.62
CA GLU A 55 1.78 18.25 -1.32
C GLU A 55 0.26 18.12 -1.50
N MET A 56 -0.30 18.82 -2.48
CA MET A 56 -1.71 18.68 -2.86
C MET A 56 -2.03 17.23 -3.24
N LEU A 57 -1.18 16.59 -4.04
CA LEU A 57 -1.35 15.18 -4.42
C LEU A 57 -1.28 14.23 -3.22
N GLN A 58 -0.27 14.40 -2.36
CA GLN A 58 -0.12 13.57 -1.17
C GLN A 58 -1.35 13.70 -0.26
N ASN A 59 -1.82 14.93 -0.04
CA ASN A 59 -2.94 15.22 0.86
C ASN A 59 -4.26 14.69 0.29
N SER A 60 -4.53 14.94 -0.99
CA SER A 60 -5.74 14.46 -1.66
C SER A 60 -5.80 12.93 -1.72
N LEU A 61 -4.71 12.25 -2.05
CA LEU A 61 -4.66 10.79 -2.02
C LEU A 61 -4.82 10.24 -0.59
N SER A 62 -4.18 10.87 0.40
CA SER A 62 -4.32 10.46 1.81
C SER A 62 -5.76 10.61 2.32
N LEU A 63 -6.48 11.66 1.88
CA LEU A 63 -7.89 11.86 2.17
C LEU A 63 -8.76 10.79 1.49
N LEU A 64 -8.50 10.50 0.21
CA LEU A 64 -9.22 9.45 -0.53
C LEU A 64 -9.09 8.11 0.20
N LEU A 65 -7.88 7.74 0.64
CA LEU A 65 -7.64 6.49 1.37
C LEU A 65 -8.30 6.44 2.76
N LYS A 66 -8.79 7.55 3.30
CA LYS A 66 -9.59 7.58 4.54
C LYS A 66 -11.09 7.47 4.29
N THR A 67 -11.53 7.56 3.03
CA THR A 67 -12.94 7.72 2.68
C THR A 67 -13.59 6.40 2.29
N GLY A 68 -14.58 5.96 3.06
CA GLY A 68 -15.42 4.79 2.75
C GLY A 68 -14.61 3.54 2.41
N ASN A 69 -14.93 2.89 1.28
CA ASN A 69 -14.28 1.66 0.85
C ASN A 69 -12.88 1.86 0.24
N TRP A 70 -12.47 3.09 -0.07
CA TRP A 70 -11.14 3.38 -0.61
C TRP A 70 -10.02 3.05 0.38
N ARG A 71 -10.32 2.97 1.68
CA ARG A 71 -9.39 2.51 2.74
C ARG A 71 -8.75 1.16 2.46
N LYS A 72 -9.38 0.31 1.65
CA LYS A 72 -8.83 -0.98 1.21
C LYS A 72 -7.49 -0.81 0.48
N LEU A 73 -7.33 0.27 -0.30
CA LEU A 73 -6.08 0.57 -1.00
C LEU A 73 -4.94 0.96 -0.05
N GLY A 74 -5.26 1.46 1.16
CA GLY A 74 -4.30 1.70 2.23
C GLY A 74 -3.95 0.45 3.06
N GLY A 75 -4.53 -0.71 2.71
CA GLY A 75 -4.32 -1.97 3.39
C GLY A 75 -2.97 -2.61 3.04
N ARG A 76 -2.53 -3.52 3.90
CA ARG A 76 -1.28 -4.27 3.75
C ARG A 76 -1.64 -5.73 3.51
N LEU A 77 -1.42 -6.19 2.27
CA LEU A 77 -1.64 -7.57 1.90
C LEU A 77 -0.59 -8.47 2.57
N ARG A 78 -1.04 -9.53 3.24
CA ARG A 78 -0.17 -10.55 3.84
C ARG A 78 -0.20 -11.85 3.02
N GLN A 79 0.76 -12.74 3.26
CA GLN A 79 0.96 -13.99 2.50
C GLN A 79 -0.27 -14.91 2.45
N THR A 80 -1.17 -14.80 3.43
CA THR A 80 -2.44 -15.55 3.52
C THR A 80 -3.61 -14.89 2.78
N LEU A 81 -3.37 -13.90 1.90
CA LEU A 81 -4.41 -13.12 1.22
C LEU A 81 -5.41 -12.47 2.19
N VAL A 82 -4.88 -12.04 3.32
CA VAL A 82 -5.61 -11.23 4.28
C VAL A 82 -5.13 -9.80 4.13
N LEU A 83 -6.08 -8.90 3.94
CA LEU A 83 -5.84 -7.47 3.85
C LEU A 83 -5.99 -6.88 5.25
N HIS A 84 -4.90 -6.32 5.79
CA HIS A 84 -4.91 -5.61 7.07
C HIS A 84 -4.97 -4.11 6.83
N ILE A 85 -6.06 -3.48 7.24
CA ILE A 85 -6.27 -2.05 7.08
C ILE A 85 -6.18 -1.40 8.46
N PRO A 86 -5.26 -0.47 8.72
CA PRO A 86 -5.25 0.28 9.97
C PRO A 86 -6.61 0.96 10.18
N LYS A 87 -7.18 0.86 11.39
CA LYS A 87 -8.39 1.60 11.75
C LYS A 87 -8.18 3.11 11.59
N GLU A 88 -6.98 3.55 11.95
CA GLU A 88 -6.47 4.91 11.78
C GLU A 88 -5.09 4.90 11.13
N PHE A 89 -4.83 5.86 10.24
CA PHE A 89 -3.53 6.06 9.63
C PHE A 89 -2.71 7.07 10.43
N THR A 90 -1.57 6.64 10.96
CA THR A 90 -0.64 7.46 11.76
C THR A 90 0.65 7.73 10.98
N PRO A 91 1.54 8.64 11.41
CA PRO A 91 2.86 8.82 10.79
C PRO A 91 3.68 7.53 10.73
N GLU A 92 3.57 6.66 11.73
CA GLU A 92 4.23 5.35 11.76
C GLU A 92 3.57 4.38 10.79
N ARG A 93 2.24 4.48 10.59
CA ARG A 93 1.41 3.65 9.71
C ARG A 93 0.65 4.50 8.70
N PRO A 94 1.36 5.20 7.79
CA PRO A 94 0.73 6.20 6.94
C PRO A 94 -0.13 5.54 5.86
N ALA A 95 -1.12 6.28 5.35
CA ALA A 95 -1.93 5.86 4.22
C ALA A 95 -1.10 5.84 2.92
N VAL A 96 -0.27 6.87 2.75
CA VAL A 96 0.64 7.05 1.61
C VAL A 96 2.05 7.29 2.16
N ARG A 97 3.06 6.64 1.57
CA ARG A 97 4.46 7.01 1.80
C ARG A 97 4.89 7.93 0.68
N PHE A 98 5.30 9.14 1.05
CA PHE A 98 5.74 10.17 0.13
C PHE A 98 7.11 10.70 0.60
N SER A 99 7.99 11.00 -0.33
CA SER A 99 9.31 11.57 -0.11
C SER A 99 9.68 12.41 -1.32
N HIS A 100 10.30 13.57 -1.07
CA HIS A 100 10.75 14.53 -2.08
C HIS A 100 12.25 14.39 -2.35
#